data_AF-W4RUT8-F1
#
_entry.id   AF-W4RUT8-F1
#
_cell.length_a   1.000
_cell.length_b   1.000
_cell.length_c   1.000
_cell.angle_alpha   90.00
_cell.angle_beta   90.00
_cell.angle_gamma   90.00
#
_symmetry.space_group_name_H-M   'P 1'
#
loop_
_entity.id
_entity.type
_entity.pdbx_description
1 polymer ?
#
loop_
_entity_poly.entity_id
_entity_poly.type
_entity_poly.pdbx_seq_one_letter_code
_entity_poly.pdbx_strand_id
1 'polypeptide(L)'
;MIKLKLIVRFDDGKVVLFDKIRTERKVKERLFQIFEEASTNIKEASVIHGNVKELAEEWRAELQQRFPDISFFTTTFSPVAGTHTGQGTIGLAWINE
;
A
#
# COMPACT_ATOMS: atom_id res chain seq x y z
N MET A 1 9.36 -23.32 -8.16
CA MET A 1 9.46 -21.88 -8.49
C MET A 1 9.30 -21.09 -7.19
N ILE A 2 10.28 -20.27 -6.81
CA ILE A 2 10.21 -19.45 -5.59
C ILE A 2 9.27 -18.27 -5.88
N LYS A 3 8.07 -18.27 -5.30
CA LYS A 3 7.13 -17.13 -5.38
C LYS A 3 7.55 -16.10 -4.35
N LEU A 4 8.17 -15.02 -4.79
CA LEU A 4 8.57 -13.90 -3.96
C LEU A 4 7.80 -12.64 -4.38
N LYS A 5 7.29 -11.91 -3.40
CA LYS A 5 6.66 -10.60 -3.53
C LYS A 5 7.61 -9.54 -2.98
N LEU A 6 7.67 -8.40 -3.64
CA LEU A 6 8.54 -7.29 -3.27
C LEU A 6 7.68 -6.19 -2.65
N ILE A 7 8.15 -5.63 -1.54
CA ILE A 7 7.69 -4.32 -1.08
C ILE A 7 8.73 -3.31 -1.55
N VAL A 8 8.28 -2.29 -2.26
CA VAL A 8 9.10 -1.16 -2.70
C VAL A 8 8.57 0.11 -2.05
N ARG A 9 9.45 1.11 -1.89
CA ARG A 9 9.07 2.44 -1.42
C ARG A 9 9.75 3.51 -2.27
N PHE A 10 9.26 4.73 -2.16
CA PHE A 10 9.97 5.89 -2.67
C PHE A 10 10.95 6.41 -1.62
N ASP A 11 12.18 6.68 -2.04
CA ASP A 11 13.25 7.28 -1.24
C ASP A 11 13.95 8.31 -2.14
N ASP A 12 13.87 9.60 -1.78
CA ASP A 12 14.33 10.72 -2.60
C ASP A 12 13.88 10.63 -4.09
N GLY A 13 12.59 10.37 -4.29
CA GLY A 13 11.97 10.22 -5.62
C GLY A 13 12.34 8.94 -6.37
N LYS A 14 13.20 8.07 -5.81
CA LYS A 14 13.61 6.80 -6.43
C LYS A 14 12.83 5.63 -5.85
N VAL A 15 12.47 4.67 -6.69
CA VAL A 15 11.89 3.39 -6.25
C VAL A 15 13.03 2.51 -5.72
N VAL A 16 12.97 2.17 -4.44
CA VAL A 16 13.95 1.29 -3.79
C VAL A 16 13.26 0.05 -3.22
N LEU A 17 13.98 -1.07 -3.22
CA LEU A 17 13.51 -2.29 -2.59
C LEU A 17 13.52 -2.12 -1.07
N PHE A 18 12.37 -2.34 -0.44
CA PHE A 18 12.22 -2.29 1.01
C PHE A 18 12.27 -3.68 1.63
N ASP A 19 11.53 -4.65 1.08
CA ASP A 19 11.43 -6.00 1.66
C ASP A 19 11.12 -7.09 0.60
N LYS A 20 11.44 -8.33 0.94
CA LYS A 20 11.26 -9.55 0.13
C LYS A 20 10.44 -10.57 0.90
N ILE A 21 9.15 -10.71 0.57
CA ILE A 21 8.20 -11.52 1.34
C ILE A 21 7.57 -12.61 0.46
N ARG A 22 7.28 -13.78 1.04
CA ARG A 22 6.79 -14.94 0.27
C ARG A 22 5.26 -15.04 0.13
N THR A 23 4.50 -14.49 1.06
CA THR A 23 3.03 -14.67 1.10
C THR A 23 2.31 -13.33 1.12
N GLU A 24 1.11 -13.28 0.54
CA GLU A 24 0.28 -12.07 0.50
C GLU A 24 -0.11 -11.58 1.90
N ARG A 25 -0.48 -12.51 2.78
CA ARG A 25 -0.77 -12.21 4.18
C ARG A 25 0.38 -11.45 4.85
N LYS A 26 1.62 -11.92 4.69
CA LYS A 26 2.78 -11.26 5.28
C LYS A 26 3.10 -9.90 4.62
N VAL A 27 2.79 -9.74 3.33
CA VAL A 27 2.92 -8.43 2.65
C VAL A 27 1.94 -7.43 3.25
N LYS A 28 0.67 -7.82 3.43
CA LYS A 28 -0.36 -6.97 4.07
C LYS A 28 0.07 -6.56 5.48
N GLU A 29 0.42 -7.54 6.32
CA GLU A 29 0.88 -7.30 7.69
C GLU A 29 2.06 -6.33 7.73
N ARG A 30 3.04 -6.52 6.84
CA ARG A 30 4.21 -5.65 6.77
C ARG A 30 3.86 -4.24 6.32
N LEU A 31 3.02 -4.07 5.30
CA LEU A 31 2.56 -2.74 4.84
C LEU A 31 1.77 -2.02 5.93
N PHE A 32 0.93 -2.73 6.66
CA PHE A 32 0.13 -2.15 7.75
C PHE A 32 1.02 -1.73 8.92
N GLN A 33 2.04 -2.52 9.24
CA GLN A 33 3.03 -2.15 10.25
C GLN A 33 3.82 -0.90 9.84
N ILE A 34 4.29 -0.82 8.58
CA ILE A 34 5.00 0.38 8.08
C ILE A 34 4.10 1.62 8.19
N PHE A 35 2.82 1.49 7.84
CA PHE A 35 1.87 2.59 7.96
C PHE A 35 1.65 2.97 9.42
N GLU A 36 1.49 2.00 10.32
CA GLU A 36 1.33 2.24 11.76
C GLU A 36 2.53 3.02 12.33
N GLU A 37 3.76 2.64 11.96
CA GLU A 37 4.99 3.34 12.34
C GLU A 37 5.02 4.79 11.80
N ALA A 38 4.39 5.05 10.65
CA ALA A 38 4.32 6.38 10.03
C ALA A 38 3.07 7.19 10.41
N SER A 39 2.08 6.58 11.06
CA SER A 39 0.70 7.11 11.17
C SER A 39 0.54 8.38 12.00
N THR A 40 1.59 8.81 12.70
CA THR A 40 1.57 10.03 13.50
C THR A 40 1.40 11.25 12.59
N ASN A 41 0.39 12.08 12.86
CA ASN A 41 0.03 13.28 12.09
C ASN A 41 -0.42 13.03 10.64
N ILE A 42 -0.88 11.82 10.31
CA ILE A 42 -1.56 11.57 9.03
C ILE A 42 -3.05 11.84 9.22
N LYS A 43 -3.65 12.67 8.35
CA LYS A 43 -5.12 12.83 8.29
C LYS A 43 -5.77 12.03 7.17
N GLU A 44 -5.05 11.84 6.07
CA GLU A 44 -5.55 11.18 4.87
C GLU A 44 -4.53 10.19 4.33
N ALA A 45 -5.01 9.00 3.96
CA ALA A 45 -4.21 7.96 3.34
C ALA A 45 -5.02 7.25 2.25
N SER A 46 -4.32 6.62 1.30
CA SER A 46 -4.95 5.87 0.22
C SER A 46 -4.40 4.47 0.10
N VAL A 47 -5.31 3.52 -0.11
CA VAL A 47 -5.01 2.19 -0.64
C VAL A 47 -5.04 2.29 -2.17
N ILE A 48 -3.86 2.28 -2.79
CA ILE A 48 -3.73 2.35 -4.25
C ILE A 48 -3.62 0.95 -4.86
N HIS A 49 -4.33 0.68 -5.96
CA HIS A 49 -4.35 -0.64 -6.58
C HIS A 49 -4.24 -0.64 -8.11
N GLY A 50 -3.76 -1.75 -8.66
CA GLY A 50 -3.73 -2.07 -10.08
C GLY A 50 -4.67 -3.23 -10.38
N ASN A 51 -5.94 -2.92 -10.69
CA ASN A 51 -6.98 -3.91 -11.04
C ASN A 51 -7.24 -5.02 -9.99
N VAL A 52 -7.20 -4.68 -8.70
CA VAL A 52 -7.57 -5.54 -7.55
C VAL A 52 -8.45 -4.78 -6.55
N LYS A 53 -9.54 -4.20 -7.05
CA LYS A 53 -10.39 -3.27 -6.29
C LYS A 53 -10.99 -3.90 -5.03
N GLU A 54 -11.48 -5.13 -5.12
CA GLU A 54 -12.11 -5.82 -3.99
C GLU A 54 -11.13 -5.96 -2.81
N LEU A 55 -9.91 -6.43 -3.10
CA LEU A 55 -8.85 -6.54 -2.09
C LEU A 55 -8.46 -5.17 -1.50
N ALA A 56 -8.46 -4.13 -2.33
CA ALA A 56 -8.16 -2.78 -1.86
C ALA A 56 -9.24 -2.24 -0.91
N GLU A 57 -10.52 -2.50 -1.20
CA GLU A 57 -11.62 -2.15 -0.30
C GLU A 57 -11.57 -2.91 1.03
N GLU A 58 -11.21 -4.20 1.00
CA GLU A 58 -10.99 -4.99 2.22
C GLU A 58 -9.88 -4.37 3.09
N TRP A 59 -8.76 -3.98 2.47
CA TRP A 59 -7.65 -3.35 3.19
C TRP A 59 -8.05 -1.97 3.73
N ARG A 60 -8.76 -1.18 2.94
CA ARG A 60 -9.26 0.14 3.35
C ARG A 60 -10.18 0.02 4.56
N ALA A 61 -11.12 -0.93 4.55
CA ALA A 61 -12.05 -1.13 5.65
C ALA A 61 -11.33 -1.52 6.95
N GLU A 62 -10.34 -2.42 6.88
CA GLU A 62 -9.55 -2.81 8.05
C GLU A 62 -8.69 -1.64 8.57
N LEU A 63 -8.05 -0.87 7.69
CA LEU A 63 -7.30 0.32 8.06
C LEU A 63 -8.20 1.37 8.72
N GLN A 64 -9.39 1.62 8.17
CA GLN A 64 -10.37 2.55 8.74
C GLN A 64 -10.82 2.12 10.15
N GLN A 65 -10.97 0.81 10.39
CA GLN A 65 -11.28 0.28 11.72
C GLN A 65 -10.13 0.45 12.71
N ARG A 66 -8.88 0.26 12.25
CA ARG A 66 -7.68 0.38 13.09
C ARG A 66 -7.30 1.82 13.42
N PHE A 67 -7.54 2.74 12.50
CA PHE A 67 -7.17 4.15 12.61
C PHE A 67 -8.41 5.03 12.36
N PRO A 68 -9.33 5.16 13.33
CA PRO A 68 -10.62 5.82 13.13
C PRO A 68 -10.51 7.31 12.81
N ASP A 69 -9.42 7.96 13.20
CA ASP A 69 -9.19 9.40 13.00
C ASP A 69 -8.54 9.73 11.64
N ILE A 70 -8.17 8.71 10.85
CA ILE A 70 -7.58 8.86 9.52
C ILE A 70 -8.63 8.53 8.47
N SER A 71 -8.77 9.39 7.45
CA SER A 71 -9.62 9.11 6.30
C SER A 71 -8.88 8.24 5.29
N PHE A 72 -9.43 7.06 4.97
CA PHE A 72 -8.86 6.18 3.96
C PHE A 72 -9.67 6.16 2.65
N PHE A 73 -8.95 6.25 1.53
CA PHE A 73 -9.52 6.22 0.19
C PHE A 73 -8.98 5.05 -0.63
N THR A 74 -9.83 4.41 -1.45
CA THR A 74 -9.35 3.49 -2.48
C THR A 74 -9.07 4.26 -3.76
N THR A 75 -7.86 4.11 -4.31
CA THR A 75 -7.48 4.75 -5.58
C THR A 75 -6.86 3.73 -6.54
N THR A 76 -6.84 4.04 -7.83
CA THR A 76 -6.18 3.23 -8.86
C THR A 76 -4.94 3.96 -9.36
N PHE A 77 -3.89 3.21 -9.74
CA PHE A 77 -2.73 3.81 -10.42
C PHE A 77 -3.16 4.58 -11.68
N SER A 78 -2.48 5.70 -11.94
CA SER A 78 -2.60 6.36 -13.24
C SER A 78 -2.18 5.39 -14.36
N PRO A 79 -2.68 5.54 -15.60
CA PRO A 79 -2.36 4.63 -16.69
C PRO A 79 -0.84 4.45 -16.93
N VAL A 80 -0.08 5.53 -16.77
CA VAL A 80 1.39 5.52 -16.91
C VAL A 80 2.04 4.70 -15.78
N ALA A 81 1.68 4.97 -14.53
CA ALA A 81 2.21 4.22 -13.38
C ALA A 81 1.81 2.74 -13.45
N GLY A 82 0.55 2.45 -13.81
CA GLY A 82 0.00 1.10 -13.95
C GLY A 82 0.75 0.24 -14.97
N THR A 83 1.25 0.85 -16.05
CA THR A 83 2.07 0.16 -17.07
C THR A 83 3.36 -0.41 -16.47
N HIS A 84 3.96 0.29 -15.50
CA HIS A 84 5.20 -0.14 -14.85
C HIS A 84 4.95 -1.06 -13.65
N THR A 85 3.93 -0.79 -12.85
CA THR A 85 3.63 -1.58 -11.65
C THR A 85 2.99 -2.93 -11.97
N GLY A 86 2.31 -3.04 -13.11
CA GLY A 86 1.58 -4.24 -13.50
C GLY A 86 0.28 -4.46 -12.74
N GLN A 87 -0.54 -5.36 -13.30
CA GLN A 87 -1.79 -5.83 -12.68
C GLN A 87 -1.51 -6.63 -11.41
N GLY A 88 -2.33 -6.42 -10.38
CA GLY A 88 -2.20 -7.09 -9.08
C GLY A 88 -1.40 -6.31 -8.03
N THR A 89 -0.81 -5.17 -8.40
CA THR A 89 -0.10 -4.31 -7.44
C THR A 89 -1.09 -3.63 -6.50
N ILE A 90 -0.75 -3.58 -5.21
CA ILE A 90 -1.48 -2.88 -4.16
C ILE A 90 -0.47 -2.21 -3.22
N GLY A 91 -0.80 -1.03 -2.69
CA GLY A 91 0.08 -0.30 -1.80
C GLY A 91 -0.66 0.74 -0.97
N LEU A 92 0.10 1.42 -0.12
CA LEU A 92 -0.37 2.53 0.71
C LEU A 92 0.37 3.81 0.32
N ALA A 93 -0.37 4.91 0.25
CA ALA A 93 0.17 6.24 -0.01
C ALA A 93 -0.44 7.22 1.00
N TRP A 94 0.36 8.17 1.49
CA TRP A 94 -0.07 9.20 2.43
C TRP A 94 0.83 10.42 2.30
N ILE A 95 0.39 11.53 2.89
CA ILE A 95 1.18 12.75 3.03
C ILE A 95 1.39 12.96 4.52
N ASN A 96 2.63 13.17 4.93
CA ASN A 96 2.93 13.61 6.29
C ASN A 96 2.58 15.11 6.36
N GLU A 97 1.74 15.49 7.31
CA GLU A 97 1.55 16.91 7.66
C GLU A 97 2.70 17.44 8.52
#